data_AF-A0A1Z8WQE7-F1
#
_entry.id   AF-A0A1Z8WQE7-F1
#
_cell.length_a   1.000
_cell.length_b   1.000
_cell.length_c   1.000
_cell.angle_alpha   90.00
_cell.angle_beta   90.00
_cell.angle_gamma   90.00
#
_symmetry.space_group_name_H-M   'P 1'
#
loop_
_entity.id
_entity.type
_entity.pdbx_description
1 polymer ?
#
loop_
_entity_poly.entity_id
_entity_poly.type
_entity_poly.pdbx_seq_one_letter_code
_entity_poly.pdbx_strand_id
1 'polypeptide(L)'
;MSKEITIFYGTETGNSQELAEKAESILGKEGYKINVSNLEDTNPDDLLKIKLSLFIVSTWGEGDPPLDAEDFYETLKSCELKLSNLSYGVMGLGDRSY
;
A
#
# COMPACT_ATOMS: atom_id res chain seq x y z
N MET A 1 -19.31 13.41 -7.48
CA MET A 1 -18.21 13.30 -6.51
C MET A 1 -17.27 12.23 -7.04
N SER A 2 -16.03 12.57 -7.39
CA SER A 2 -15.00 11.56 -7.70
C SER A 2 -14.65 10.82 -6.41
N LYS A 3 -14.58 9.48 -6.47
CA LYS A 3 -14.10 8.68 -5.34
C LYS A 3 -12.56 8.72 -5.35
N GLU A 4 -11.97 9.00 -4.19
CA GLU A 4 -10.52 9.04 -4.02
C GLU A 4 -10.02 7.67 -3.54
N ILE A 5 -8.90 7.20 -4.10
CA ILE A 5 -8.21 5.96 -3.72
C ILE A 5 -6.76 6.29 -3.45
N THR A 6 -6.23 5.83 -2.31
CA THR A 6 -4.80 5.89 -2.02
C THR A 6 -4.18 4.52 -2.27
N ILE A 7 -3.21 4.44 -3.18
CA ILE A 7 -2.44 3.24 -3.45
C ILE A 7 -1.11 3.35 -2.71
N PHE A 8 -0.86 2.41 -1.82
CA PHE A 8 0.40 2.29 -1.11
C PHE A 8 1.23 1.16 -1.72
N TYR A 9 2.54 1.37 -1.84
CA TYR A 9 3.44 0.31 -2.24
C TYR A 9 4.65 0.18 -1.31
N GLY A 10 5.15 -1.05 -1.20
CA GLY A 10 6.45 -1.37 -0.62
C GLY A 10 7.20 -2.33 -1.54
N THR A 11 8.45 -2.04 -1.84
CA THR A 11 9.23 -2.74 -2.86
C THR A 11 10.72 -2.74 -2.57
N GLU A 12 11.39 -3.84 -2.93
CA GLU A 12 12.87 -3.86 -2.91
C GLU A 12 13.45 -3.49 -4.29
N THR A 13 12.91 -4.07 -5.37
CA THR A 13 13.46 -3.92 -6.73
C THR A 13 12.53 -3.22 -7.72
N GLY A 14 11.56 -2.43 -7.24
CA GLY A 14 10.63 -1.65 -8.05
C GLY A 14 9.36 -2.35 -8.56
N ASN A 15 9.24 -3.68 -8.46
CA ASN A 15 8.08 -4.41 -9.02
C ASN A 15 6.73 -3.94 -8.46
N SER A 16 6.63 -3.71 -7.14
CA SER A 16 5.38 -3.26 -6.53
C SER A 16 5.05 -1.82 -6.91
N GLN A 17 6.07 -0.98 -7.09
CA GLN A 17 5.90 0.41 -7.57
C GLN A 17 5.34 0.42 -9.00
N GLU A 18 5.92 -0.36 -9.91
CA GLU A 18 5.43 -0.44 -11.30
C GLU A 18 3.97 -0.89 -11.35
N LEU A 19 3.58 -1.83 -10.49
CA LEU A 19 2.19 -2.28 -10.38
C LEU A 19 1.28 -1.19 -9.78
N ALA A 20 1.76 -0.40 -8.83
CA ALA A 20 1.01 0.73 -8.27
C ALA A 20 0.75 1.82 -9.31
N GLU A 21 1.76 2.20 -10.09
CA GLU A 21 1.63 3.16 -11.20
C GLU A 21 0.70 2.61 -12.30
N LYS A 22 0.76 1.31 -12.58
CA LYS A 22 -0.18 0.66 -13.51
C LYS A 22 -1.62 0.68 -12.99
N ALA A 23 -1.82 0.41 -11.70
CA ALA A 23 -3.12 0.48 -11.06
C ALA A 23 -3.69 1.91 -11.07
N GLU A 24 -2.85 2.92 -10.81
CA GLU A 24 -3.20 4.33 -10.96
C GLU A 24 -3.69 4.63 -12.38
N SER A 25 -2.97 4.21 -13.41
CA SER A 25 -3.35 4.45 -14.80
C SER A 25 -4.70 3.82 -15.15
N ILE A 26 -4.97 2.60 -14.67
CA ILE A 26 -6.23 1.89 -14.92
C ILE A 26 -7.38 2.59 -14.19
N LEU A 27 -7.24 2.86 -12.89
CA LEU A 27 -8.30 3.45 -12.07
C LEU A 27 -8.56 4.92 -12.43
N GLY A 28 -7.52 5.66 -12.82
CA GLY A 28 -7.65 7.03 -13.32
C GLY A 28 -8.51 7.11 -14.60
N LYS A 29 -8.41 6.13 -15.50
CA LYS A 29 -9.27 6.02 -16.70
C LYS A 29 -10.75 5.77 -16.36
N GLU A 30 -11.00 5.12 -15.23
CA GLU A 30 -12.35 4.88 -14.70
C GLU A 30 -12.90 6.10 -13.91
N GLY A 31 -12.16 7.21 -13.84
CA GLY A 31 -12.60 8.47 -13.23
C GLY A 31 -12.37 8.58 -11.73
N TYR A 32 -11.54 7.71 -11.14
CA TYR A 32 -11.10 7.85 -9.75
C TYR A 32 -9.99 8.90 -9.62
N LYS A 33 -9.95 9.59 -8.49
CA LYS A 33 -8.80 10.42 -8.10
C LYS A 33 -7.83 9.53 -7.32
N ILE A 34 -6.62 9.36 -7.82
CA ILE A 34 -5.64 8.45 -7.23
C ILE A 34 -4.53 9.24 -6.56
N ASN A 35 -4.06 8.75 -5.42
CA ASN A 35 -2.79 9.14 -4.82
C ASN A 35 -1.93 7.89 -4.71
N VAL A 36 -0.70 7.91 -5.21
CA VAL A 36 0.27 6.81 -5.07
C VAL A 36 1.33 7.25 -4.07
N SER A 37 1.65 6.41 -3.10
CA SER A 37 2.63 6.72 -2.04
C SER A 37 3.47 5.50 -1.69
N ASN A 38 4.77 5.72 -1.47
CA ASN A 38 5.63 4.71 -0.84
C ASN A 38 5.21 4.58 0.65
N LEU A 39 5.27 3.37 1.19
CA LEU A 39 5.12 3.13 2.62
C LEU A 39 6.22 3.77 3.45
N GLU A 40 7.42 4.00 2.90
CA GLU A 40 8.53 4.71 3.57
C GLU A 40 8.13 6.13 3.98
N ASP A 41 7.33 6.79 3.12
CA ASP A 41 6.83 8.14 3.32
C ASP A 41 5.47 8.19 4.04
N THR A 42 4.96 7.05 4.53
CA THR A 42 3.61 6.95 5.08
C THR A 42 3.64 6.67 6.57
N ASN A 43 2.90 7.46 7.36
CA ASN A 43 2.63 7.15 8.76
C ASN A 43 1.32 6.35 8.88
N PRO A 44 1.26 5.22 9.63
CA PRO A 44 0.03 4.48 9.89
C PRO A 44 -1.16 5.33 10.38
N ASP A 45 -0.92 6.40 11.13
CA ASP A 45 -1.98 7.32 11.59
C ASP A 45 -2.73 7.99 10.44
N ASP A 46 -2.09 8.17 9.27
CA ASP A 46 -2.75 8.76 8.10
C ASP A 46 -3.85 7.88 7.52
N LEU A 47 -3.82 6.57 7.80
CA LEU A 47 -4.88 5.65 7.44
C LEU A 47 -6.23 6.03 8.05
N LEU A 48 -6.24 6.73 9.20
CA LEU A 48 -7.47 7.20 9.85
C LEU A 48 -8.26 8.20 8.99
N LYS A 49 -7.59 8.87 8.05
CA LYS A 49 -8.19 9.88 7.16
C LYS A 49 -8.63 9.28 5.82
N ILE A 50 -8.27 8.03 5.54
CA ILE A 50 -8.46 7.38 4.24
C ILE A 50 -9.71 6.50 4.28
N LYS A 51 -10.51 6.56 3.21
CA LYS A 51 -11.74 5.77 3.07
C LYS A 51 -11.56 4.51 2.23
N LEU A 52 -10.71 4.57 1.20
CA LEU A 52 -10.48 3.48 0.26
C LEU A 52 -9.00 3.43 -0.11
N SER A 53 -8.38 2.26 0.04
CA SER A 53 -6.97 2.06 -0.26
C SER A 53 -6.68 0.73 -0.97
N LEU A 54 -5.57 0.68 -1.69
CA LEU A 54 -4.98 -0.54 -2.24
C LEU A 54 -3.53 -0.62 -1.77
N PHE A 55 -3.15 -1.71 -1.14
CA PHE A 55 -1.76 -1.99 -0.75
C PHE A 55 -1.14 -2.97 -1.74
N ILE A 56 0.01 -2.63 -2.31
CA ILE A 56 0.76 -3.48 -3.23
C ILE A 56 2.16 -3.66 -2.66
N VAL A 57 2.42 -4.81 -2.03
CA VAL A 57 3.64 -5.00 -1.23
C VAL A 57 4.30 -6.33 -1.60
N SER A 58 5.61 -6.31 -1.82
CA SER A 58 6.39 -7.54 -2.01
C SER A 58 6.84 -8.11 -0.67
N THR A 59 7.14 -9.40 -0.61
CA THR A 59 7.87 -10.00 0.52
C THR A 59 9.36 -10.09 0.20
N TRP A 60 10.21 -10.04 1.22
CA TRP A 60 11.65 -10.22 1.12
C TRP A 60 12.15 -11.32 2.07
N GLY A 61 13.24 -12.00 1.70
CA GLY A 61 13.86 -13.04 2.52
C GLY A 61 12.89 -14.15 2.93
N GLU A 62 12.72 -14.33 4.24
CA GLU A 62 11.89 -15.36 4.87
C GLU A 62 10.44 -14.87 5.15
N GLY A 63 9.94 -13.95 4.33
CA GLY A 63 8.60 -13.37 4.46
C GLY A 63 8.55 -12.03 5.20
N ASP A 64 9.70 -11.37 5.35
CA ASP A 64 9.82 -10.04 5.91
C ASP A 64 9.28 -8.97 4.93
N PRO A 65 8.86 -7.79 5.40
CA PRO A 65 8.57 -6.67 4.53
C PRO A 65 9.85 -6.21 3.78
N PRO A 66 9.73 -5.52 2.63
CA PRO A 66 10.85 -4.82 2.01
C PRO A 66 11.32 -3.69 2.91
N LEU A 67 12.55 -3.21 2.70
CA LEU A 67 13.15 -2.19 3.55
C LEU A 67 12.30 -0.91 3.61
N ASP A 68 11.71 -0.50 2.48
CA ASP A 68 10.86 0.69 2.38
C ASP A 68 9.48 0.54 3.05
N ALA A 69 9.14 -0.63 3.58
CA ALA A 69 7.90 -0.86 4.31
C ALA A 69 8.12 -1.29 5.77
N GLU A 70 9.37 -1.46 6.22
CA GLU A 70 9.70 -1.99 7.54
C GLU A 70 9.21 -1.08 8.67
N ASP A 71 9.52 0.22 8.60
CA ASP A 71 9.11 1.20 9.61
C ASP A 71 7.58 1.35 9.71
N PHE A 72 6.91 1.35 8.55
CA PHE A 72 5.45 1.35 8.50
C PHE A 72 4.86 0.10 9.15
N TYR A 73 5.42 -1.08 8.83
CA TYR A 73 4.98 -2.36 9.37
C TYR A 73 5.14 -2.44 10.89
N GLU A 74 6.31 -2.10 11.43
CA GLU A 74 6.56 -2.14 12.88
C GLU A 74 5.72 -1.11 13.63
N THR A 75 5.56 0.10 13.06
CA THR A 75 4.69 1.12 13.64
C THR A 75 3.24 0.64 13.68
N LEU A 76 2.71 0.13 12.55
CA LEU A 76 1.33 -0.37 12.46
C LEU A 76 1.08 -1.54 13.41
N LYS A 77 2.07 -2.41 13.61
CA LYS A 77 2.00 -3.56 14.51
C LYS A 77 2.01 -3.16 15.99
N SER A 78 2.69 -2.07 16.32
CA SER A 78 2.82 -1.58 17.70
C SER A 78 1.68 -0.65 18.15
N CYS A 79 0.93 -0.07 17.21
CA CYS A 79 -0.15 0.87 17.50
C CYS A 79 -1.54 0.21 17.46
N GLU A 80 -2.47 0.76 18.23
CA GLU A 80 -3.87 0.32 18.23
C GLU A 80 -4.73 1.33 17.46
N LEU A 81 -4.93 1.09 16.16
CA LEU A 81 -5.72 1.97 15.29
C LEU A 81 -7.11 1.42 15.02
N LYS A 82 -8.12 2.27 15.22
CA LYS A 82 -9.51 1.97 14.84
C LYS A 82 -9.76 2.38 13.40
N LEU A 83 -9.46 1.48 12.47
CA LEU A 83 -9.60 1.69 11.02
C LEU A 83 -11.02 1.39 10.48
N SER A 84 -12.06 1.58 11.27
CA SER A 84 -13.45 1.22 10.92
C SER A 84 -14.00 1.91 9.66
N ASN A 85 -13.36 3.01 9.23
CA ASN A 85 -13.74 3.78 8.04
C ASN A 85 -12.94 3.39 6.79
N LEU A 86 -11.91 2.56 6.92
CA LEU A 86 -11.02 2.18 5.83
C LEU A 86 -11.52 0.91 5.16
N SER A 87 -11.92 1.03 3.90
CA SER A 87 -12.01 -0.11 2.98
C SER A 87 -10.67 -0.31 2.30
N TYR A 88 -10.16 -1.53 2.22
CA TYR A 88 -8.87 -1.77 1.56
C TYR A 88 -8.84 -3.08 0.76
N GLY A 89 -7.94 -3.12 -0.22
CA GLY A 89 -7.50 -4.34 -0.90
C GLY A 89 -6.00 -4.53 -0.72
N VAL A 90 -5.53 -5.77 -0.84
CA VAL A 90 -4.09 -6.11 -0.74
C VAL A 90 -3.70 -6.96 -1.94
N MET A 91 -2.59 -6.59 -2.58
CA MET A 91 -1.90 -7.37 -3.61
C MET A 91 -0.49 -7.69 -3.11
N GLY A 92 -0.29 -8.92 -2.65
CA GLY A 92 1.02 -9.41 -2.25
C GLY A 92 1.82 -9.93 -3.43
N LEU A 93 3.10 -9.56 -3.52
CA LEU A 93 4.05 -10.12 -4.48
C LEU A 93 5.04 -11.03 -3.74
N GLY A 94 5.18 -12.27 -4.20
CA GLY A 94 6.13 -13.22 -3.62
C GLY A 94 6.49 -14.32 -4.61
N ASP A 95 7.36 -15.22 -4.18
CA ASP A 95 7.80 -16.39 -4.95
C ASP A 95 7.39 -17.66 -4.20
N ARG A 96 6.79 -18.62 -4.91
CA ARG A 96 6.31 -19.89 -4.34
C ARG A 96 7.43 -20.84 -3.89
N SER A 97 8.67 -20.50 -4.23
CA SER A 97 9.86 -21.28 -3.87
C SER A 97 10.31 -21.02 -2.43
N TYR A 98 9.74 -20.01 -1.78
CA TYR A 98 9.96 -19.63 -0.37
C TYR A 98 8.77 -20.07 0.50
#